data_AF-A0A2D9JPX2-F1
#
_entry.id   AF-A0A2D9JPX2-F1
#
_cell.length_a   1.000
_cell.length_b   1.000
_cell.length_c   1.000
_cell.angle_alpha   90.00
_cell.angle_beta   90.00
_cell.angle_gamma   90.00
#
_symmetry.space_group_name_H-M   'P 1'
#
loop_
_entity.id
_entity.type
_entity.pdbx_description
1 polymer ?
#
loop_
_entity_poly.entity_id
_entity_poly.type
_entity_poly.pdbx_seq_one_letter_code
_entity_poly.pdbx_strand_id
1 'polypeptide(L)'
;MPNHDGWSQAAALLLTRRSSRLKDHPGQWALPGGRVDAGETVTQAALRELHEEVGLELGEAAIIGRLDDYVTRSGFRISGVVVWIGADAEPNPNPDEVDSVHRIPVTEFLREDAPLLNYGAGEDSVDNPVLRMPVGDNWIAAPTAALLYQFREVCLRGQHTRVAHFDQPRFAWR
;
A
#
# COMPACT_ATOMS: atom_id res chain seq x y z
N MET A 1 -18.45 7.12 4.85
CA MET A 1 -17.60 6.15 5.57
C MET A 1 -18.31 5.83 6.87
N PRO A 2 -18.49 4.55 7.24
CA PRO A 2 -19.08 4.21 8.54
C PRO A 2 -18.16 4.74 9.65
N ASN A 3 -18.74 5.46 10.61
CA ASN A 3 -18.06 5.85 11.85
C ASN A 3 -17.88 4.59 12.71
N HIS A 4 -16.69 4.40 13.27
CA HIS A 4 -16.42 3.35 14.24
C HIS A 4 -16.16 3.99 15.61
N ASP A 5 -17.03 3.72 16.58
CA ASP A 5 -16.96 4.21 17.96
C ASP A 5 -15.83 3.55 18.80
N GLY A 6 -14.88 2.85 18.15
CA GLY A 6 -13.73 2.21 18.77
C GLY A 6 -12.82 1.49 17.76
N TRP A 7 -11.58 1.22 18.16
CA TRP A 7 -10.61 0.48 17.34
C TRP A 7 -11.10 -0.96 17.10
N SER A 8 -11.23 -1.36 15.83
CA SER A 8 -11.52 -2.75 15.47
C SER A 8 -10.40 -3.69 15.93
N GLN A 9 -10.78 -4.81 16.55
CA GLN A 9 -9.85 -5.89 16.94
C GLN A 9 -9.54 -6.84 15.77
N ALA A 10 -10.20 -6.67 14.61
CA ALA A 10 -9.90 -7.46 13.43
C ALA A 10 -8.50 -7.10 12.89
N ALA A 11 -7.79 -8.10 12.37
CA ALA A 11 -6.56 -7.86 11.64
C ALA A 11 -6.82 -6.86 10.50
N ALA A 12 -5.94 -5.89 10.34
CA ALA A 12 -6.11 -4.78 9.41
C ALA A 12 -4.79 -4.38 8.80
N LEU A 13 -4.84 -3.78 7.61
CA LEU A 13 -3.73 -3.05 7.02
C LEU A 13 -3.90 -1.56 7.31
N LEU A 14 -2.78 -0.90 7.59
CA LEU A 14 -2.73 0.55 7.78
C LEU A 14 -2.49 1.22 6.43
N LEU A 15 -3.44 2.06 6.01
CA LEU A 15 -3.34 2.86 4.79
C LEU A 15 -3.48 4.34 5.16
N THR A 16 -2.81 5.19 4.39
CA THR A 16 -2.87 6.65 4.54
C THR A 16 -3.62 7.26 3.36
N ARG A 17 -4.24 8.41 3.59
CA ARG A 17 -4.63 9.35 2.53
C ARG A 17 -3.57 10.44 2.47
N ARG A 18 -2.95 10.63 1.31
CA ARG A 18 -1.94 11.69 1.12
C ARG A 18 -2.56 13.07 1.32
N SER A 19 -1.86 13.95 2.00
CA SER A 19 -2.25 15.34 2.23
C SER A 19 -2.61 16.03 0.92
N SER A 20 -3.72 16.78 0.92
CA SER A 20 -4.16 17.58 -0.23
C SER A 20 -3.17 18.71 -0.57
N ARG A 21 -2.24 19.02 0.34
CA ARG A 21 -1.20 20.04 0.19
C ARG A 21 0.02 19.55 -0.58
N LEU A 22 0.17 18.25 -0.78
CA LEU A 22 1.28 17.68 -1.55
C LEU A 22 1.10 17.96 -3.04
N LYS A 23 2.22 18.26 -3.72
CA LYS A 23 2.24 18.53 -5.16
C LYS A 23 1.86 17.28 -5.98
N ASP A 24 2.19 16.10 -5.46
CA ASP A 24 1.99 14.82 -6.14
C ASP A 24 0.90 13.99 -5.45
N HIS A 25 -0.08 13.56 -6.25
CA HIS A 25 -1.13 12.60 -5.88
C HIS A 25 -1.98 12.95 -4.64
N PRO A 26 -2.54 14.18 -4.53
CA PRO A 26 -3.33 14.58 -3.37
C PRO A 26 -4.56 13.68 -3.17
N GLY A 27 -4.81 13.27 -1.92
CA GLY A 27 -5.96 12.46 -1.53
C GLY A 27 -5.93 11.00 -1.99
N GLN A 28 -4.85 10.52 -2.61
CA GLN A 28 -4.73 9.12 -2.99
C GLN A 28 -4.50 8.21 -1.76
N TRP A 29 -5.02 6.99 -1.84
CA TRP A 29 -4.67 5.92 -0.90
C TRP A 29 -3.22 5.49 -1.11
N ALA A 30 -2.46 5.42 -0.03
CA ALA A 30 -1.09 4.95 -0.03
C ALA A 30 -0.82 4.00 1.15
N LEU A 31 0.20 3.18 1.00
CA LEU A 31 0.88 2.58 2.15
C LEU A 31 1.91 3.61 2.66
N PRO A 32 2.21 3.64 3.96
CA PRO A 32 3.30 4.46 4.46
C PRO A 32 4.61 4.13 3.76
N GLY A 33 5.38 5.14 3.38
CA GLY A 33 6.67 4.92 2.75
C GLY A 33 7.13 6.05 1.85
N GLY A 34 8.44 6.09 1.66
CA GLY A 34 9.10 7.09 0.83
C GLY A 34 10.40 6.58 0.23
N ARG A 35 11.35 7.48 0.03
CA ARG A 35 12.61 7.16 -0.67
C ARG A 35 13.59 6.51 0.29
N VAL A 36 14.42 5.62 -0.24
CA VAL A 36 15.58 5.11 0.49
C VAL A 36 16.69 6.15 0.42
N ASP A 37 17.14 6.62 1.58
CA ASP A 37 18.23 7.59 1.66
C ASP A 37 19.61 6.93 1.57
N ALA A 38 20.62 7.74 1.29
CA ALA A 38 21.99 7.25 1.13
C ALA A 38 22.51 6.61 2.43
N GLY A 39 22.89 5.33 2.33
CA GLY A 39 23.39 4.56 3.47
C GLY A 39 22.32 3.77 4.22
N GLU A 40 21.04 3.91 3.85
CA GLU A 40 19.95 3.12 4.41
C GLU A 40 19.68 1.84 3.60
N THR A 41 19.24 0.80 4.31
CA THR A 41 18.58 -0.36 3.71
C THR A 41 17.11 -0.07 3.45
N VAL A 42 16.47 -0.86 2.59
CA VAL A 42 15.02 -0.78 2.32
C VAL A 42 14.18 -0.87 3.59
N THR A 43 14.57 -1.75 4.53
CA THR A 43 13.86 -1.96 5.79
C THR A 43 14.04 -0.78 6.75
N GLN A 44 15.23 -0.19 6.81
CA GLN A 44 15.48 1.02 7.59
C GLN A 44 14.64 2.20 7.07
N ALA A 45 14.63 2.41 5.74
CA ALA A 45 13.80 3.43 5.12
C ALA A 45 12.30 3.20 5.42
N ALA A 46 11.80 1.97 5.30
CA ALA A 46 10.40 1.67 5.60
C ALA A 46 10.02 1.97 7.06
N LEU A 47 10.88 1.67 8.03
CA LEU A 47 10.64 1.98 9.45
C LEU A 47 10.74 3.48 9.74
N ARG A 48 11.72 4.18 9.13
CA ARG A 48 11.85 5.64 9.23
C ARG A 48 10.61 6.35 8.71
N GLU A 49 10.18 6.00 7.49
CA GLU A 49 9.01 6.61 6.85
C GLU A 49 7.71 6.29 7.60
N LEU A 50 7.58 5.08 8.16
CA LEU A 50 6.46 4.75 9.04
C LEU A 50 6.44 5.65 10.29
N HIS A 51 7.60 5.95 10.87
CA HIS A 51 7.68 6.88 11.99
C HIS A 51 7.40 8.33 11.55
N GLU A 52 7.95 8.79 10.43
CA GLU A 52 7.80 10.16 9.94
C GLU A 52 6.37 10.47 9.48
N GLU A 53 5.72 9.56 8.75
CA GLU A 53 4.39 9.80 8.20
C GLU A 53 3.26 9.52 9.21
N VAL A 54 3.41 8.48 10.04
CA VAL A 54 2.31 8.01 10.93
C VAL A 54 2.69 7.92 12.40
N GLY A 55 3.89 8.37 12.80
CA GLY A 55 4.29 8.47 14.21
C GLY A 55 4.56 7.13 14.91
N LEU A 56 4.64 6.02 14.16
CA LEU A 56 4.86 4.70 14.74
C LEU A 56 6.34 4.34 14.72
N GLU A 57 7.00 4.39 15.87
CA GLU A 57 8.39 3.98 16.05
C GLU A 57 8.49 2.48 16.34
N LEU A 58 9.04 1.72 15.40
CA LEU A 58 9.19 0.26 15.49
C LEU A 58 10.64 -0.15 15.18
N GLY A 59 11.12 -1.19 15.87
CA GLY A 59 12.43 -1.79 15.59
C GLY A 59 12.38 -2.89 14.53
N GLU A 60 13.55 -3.34 14.07
CA GLU A 60 13.66 -4.40 13.04
C GLU A 60 12.95 -5.71 13.41
N ALA A 61 12.80 -6.01 14.71
CA ALA A 61 12.08 -7.20 15.18
C ALA A 61 10.57 -7.19 14.85
N ALA A 62 10.01 -6.02 14.51
CA ALA A 62 8.63 -5.90 14.04
C ALA A 62 8.46 -6.30 12.57
N ILE A 63 9.56 -6.43 11.82
CA ILE A 63 9.51 -6.83 10.41
C ILE A 63 9.26 -8.33 10.33
N ILE A 64 8.19 -8.71 9.63
CA ILE A 64 7.79 -10.12 9.46
C ILE A 64 8.06 -10.64 8.05
N GLY A 65 8.44 -9.78 7.11
CA GLY A 65 8.82 -10.22 5.78
C GLY A 65 8.94 -9.09 4.76
N ARG A 66 9.25 -9.48 3.53
CA ARG A 66 9.30 -8.59 2.36
C ARG A 66 8.46 -9.19 1.23
N LEU A 67 7.76 -8.32 0.52
CA LEU A 67 7.07 -8.63 -0.72
C LEU A 67 8.04 -8.47 -1.91
N ASP A 68 7.58 -8.83 -3.10
CA ASP A 68 8.38 -8.62 -4.31
C ASP A 68 8.52 -7.13 -4.62
N ASP A 69 9.62 -6.81 -5.30
CA ASP A 69 9.79 -5.50 -5.90
C ASP A 69 8.78 -5.32 -7.04
N TYR A 70 8.18 -4.13 -7.08
CA TYR A 70 7.33 -3.66 -8.18
C TYR A 70 8.02 -2.51 -8.89
N VAL A 71 8.29 -2.67 -10.18
CA VAL A 71 8.95 -1.63 -11.00
C VAL A 71 7.89 -0.83 -11.74
N THR A 72 7.87 0.48 -11.54
CA THR A 72 6.93 1.35 -12.21
C THR A 72 7.35 1.63 -13.65
N ARG A 73 6.40 2.03 -14.53
CA ARG A 73 6.74 2.48 -15.90
C ARG A 73 7.62 3.74 -15.91
N SER A 74 7.55 4.56 -14.86
CA SER A 74 8.44 5.71 -14.63
C SER A 74 9.84 5.33 -14.15
N GLY A 75 10.11 4.04 -13.92
CA GLY A 75 11.44 3.51 -13.55
C GLY A 75 11.72 3.44 -12.05
N PHE A 76 10.74 3.74 -11.20
CA PHE A 76 10.89 3.56 -9.75
C PHE A 76 10.74 2.09 -9.36
N ARG A 77 11.63 1.60 -8.50
CA ARG A 77 11.50 0.27 -7.89
C ARG A 77 10.94 0.42 -6.48
N ILE A 78 9.77 -0.13 -6.25
CA ILE A 78 9.07 -0.11 -4.96
C ILE A 78 9.26 -1.47 -4.30
N SER A 79 9.77 -1.49 -3.08
CA SER A 79 9.97 -2.72 -2.30
C SER A 79 9.01 -2.76 -1.12
N GLY A 80 8.12 -3.76 -1.07
CA GLY A 80 7.18 -3.91 0.05
C GLY A 80 7.83 -4.53 1.29
N VAL A 81 7.75 -3.84 2.44
CA VAL A 81 8.16 -4.37 3.75
C VAL A 81 6.91 -4.61 4.58
N VAL A 82 6.79 -5.80 5.14
CA VAL A 82 5.65 -6.17 5.99
C VAL A 82 6.06 -6.05 7.45
N VAL A 83 5.37 -5.20 8.19
CA VAL A 83 5.65 -4.87 9.59
C VAL A 83 4.43 -5.20 10.44
N TRP A 84 4.65 -5.88 11.56
CA TRP A 84 3.63 -6.11 12.58
C TRP A 84 3.61 -4.95 13.58
N ILE A 85 2.59 -4.11 13.50
CA ILE A 85 2.47 -2.90 14.32
C ILE A 85 1.84 -3.16 15.71
N GLY A 86 1.33 -4.36 15.96
CA GLY A 86 0.62 -4.69 17.20
C GLY A 86 -0.85 -4.27 17.22
N ALA A 87 -1.55 -4.62 18.31
CA ALA A 87 -2.98 -4.35 18.48
C ALA A 87 -3.27 -2.95 19.05
N ASP A 88 -2.33 -2.41 19.84
CA ASP A 88 -2.47 -1.16 20.58
C ASP A 88 -1.70 0.00 19.94
N ALA A 89 -1.43 -0.09 18.63
CA ALA A 89 -0.77 0.99 17.90
C ALA A 89 -1.66 2.23 17.84
N GLU A 90 -1.11 3.39 18.21
CA GLU A 90 -1.77 4.70 18.12
C GLU A 90 -1.03 5.57 17.10
N PRO A 91 -1.44 5.56 15.81
CA PRO A 91 -0.84 6.41 14.79
C PRO A 91 -1.06 7.89 15.10
N ASN A 92 -0.01 8.67 14.94
CA ASN A 92 0.00 10.12 15.03
C ASN A 92 0.47 10.70 13.69
N PRO A 93 -0.42 10.92 12.71
CA PRO A 93 -0.02 11.33 11.37
C PRO A 93 0.62 12.71 11.32
N ASN A 94 1.66 12.83 10.49
CA ASN A 94 2.22 14.13 10.13
C ASN A 94 1.26 14.86 9.16
N PRO A 95 0.63 15.98 9.55
CA PRO A 95 -0.38 16.66 8.74
C PRO A 95 0.17 17.29 7.46
N ASP A 96 1.49 17.47 7.34
CA ASP A 96 2.11 17.98 6.12
C ASP A 96 2.12 16.94 5.00
N GLU A 97 2.09 15.65 5.34
CA GLU A 97 2.21 14.53 4.40
C GLU A 97 0.97 13.63 4.36
N VAL A 98 0.33 13.42 5.50
CA VAL A 98 -0.81 12.52 5.69
C VAL A 98 -2.05 13.28 6.14
N ASP A 99 -3.11 13.20 5.34
CA ASP A 99 -4.42 13.77 5.66
C ASP A 99 -5.17 12.94 6.71
N SER A 100 -5.11 11.61 6.57
CA SER A 100 -5.75 10.68 7.49
C SER A 100 -5.15 9.28 7.42
N VAL A 101 -5.20 8.56 8.55
CA VAL A 101 -4.75 7.18 8.70
C VAL A 101 -5.96 6.28 8.91
N HIS A 102 -5.99 5.15 8.21
CA HIS A 102 -7.12 4.22 8.21
C HIS A 102 -6.63 2.80 8.46
N ARG A 103 -7.29 2.10 9.38
CA ARG A 103 -7.14 0.66 9.56
C ARG A 103 -8.22 -0.04 8.74
N ILE A 104 -7.83 -0.59 7.60
CA ILE A 104 -8.73 -1.31 6.70
C ILE A 104 -8.67 -2.80 7.05
N PRO A 105 -9.77 -3.43 7.50
CA PRO A 105 -9.78 -4.84 7.84
C PRO A 105 -9.26 -5.71 6.68
N VAL A 106 -8.48 -6.75 6.99
CA VAL A 106 -7.91 -7.63 5.94
C VAL A 106 -8.99 -8.33 5.11
N THR A 107 -10.20 -8.49 5.67
CA THR A 107 -11.37 -9.02 4.98
C THR A 107 -11.80 -8.15 3.80
N GLU A 108 -11.54 -6.84 3.83
CA GLU A 108 -11.81 -5.95 2.71
C GLU A 108 -10.97 -6.31 1.48
N PHE A 109 -9.75 -6.81 1.66
CA PHE A 109 -8.90 -7.26 0.56
C PHE A 109 -9.19 -8.70 0.12
N LEU A 110 -10.06 -9.40 0.85
CA LEU A 110 -10.49 -10.78 0.54
C LEU A 110 -11.84 -10.84 -0.19
N ARG A 111 -12.39 -9.70 -0.61
CA ARG A 111 -13.64 -9.65 -1.37
C ARG A 111 -13.61 -10.54 -2.61
N GLU A 112 -14.80 -11.01 -2.99
CA GLU A 112 -15.02 -11.87 -4.16
C GLU A 112 -14.74 -11.14 -5.47
N ASP A 113 -15.02 -9.83 -5.53
CA ASP A 113 -14.74 -8.97 -6.69
C ASP A 113 -13.27 -8.50 -6.77
N ALA A 114 -12.38 -8.98 -5.88
CA ALA A 114 -10.97 -8.65 -5.86
C ALA A 114 -10.09 -9.80 -6.43
N PRO A 115 -9.03 -9.49 -7.22
CA PRO A 115 -8.68 -8.18 -7.75
C PRO A 115 -9.53 -7.83 -8.98
N LEU A 116 -9.59 -6.54 -9.30
CA LEU A 116 -10.14 -6.05 -10.57
C LEU A 116 -9.00 -5.97 -11.59
N LEU A 117 -9.13 -6.72 -12.69
CA LEU A 117 -8.16 -6.74 -13.79
C LEU A 117 -8.78 -6.12 -15.04
N ASN A 118 -8.18 -5.04 -15.53
CA ASN A 118 -8.63 -4.36 -16.74
C ASN A 118 -7.62 -4.56 -17.87
N TYR A 119 -8.01 -5.31 -18.90
CA TYR A 119 -7.23 -5.51 -20.13
C TYR A 119 -7.51 -4.38 -21.13
N GLY A 120 -6.50 -3.98 -21.91
CA GLY A 120 -6.67 -2.98 -22.99
C GLY A 120 -6.96 -1.54 -22.52
N ALA A 121 -6.72 -1.22 -21.25
CA ALA A 121 -6.95 0.12 -20.68
C ALA A 121 -5.82 1.13 -20.99
N GLY A 122 -4.81 0.74 -21.77
CA GLY A 122 -3.81 1.60 -22.37
C GLY A 122 -3.55 1.16 -23.82
N GLU A 123 -3.34 2.11 -24.74
CA GLU A 123 -3.02 1.83 -26.15
C GLU A 123 -1.77 0.94 -26.31
N ASP A 124 -0.94 0.84 -25.25
CA ASP A 124 0.30 0.05 -25.20
C ASP A 124 0.25 -1.17 -24.24
N SER A 125 -0.90 -1.50 -23.63
CA SER A 125 -1.01 -2.60 -22.65
C SER A 125 -1.96 -3.71 -23.14
N VAL A 126 -1.66 -4.24 -24.32
CA VAL A 126 -2.47 -5.33 -24.92
C VAL A 126 -2.23 -6.65 -24.17
N ASP A 127 -1.03 -6.85 -23.64
CA ASP A 127 -0.61 -8.15 -23.08
C ASP A 127 -0.75 -8.25 -21.55
N ASN A 128 -0.69 -7.13 -20.81
CA ASN A 128 -0.71 -7.12 -19.35
C ASN A 128 -1.91 -6.32 -18.79
N PRO A 129 -2.69 -6.88 -17.84
CA PRO A 129 -3.82 -6.17 -17.26
C PRO A 129 -3.36 -5.11 -16.26
N VAL A 130 -4.12 -4.01 -16.18
CA VAL A 130 -4.01 -3.05 -15.08
C VAL A 130 -4.68 -3.63 -13.85
N LEU A 131 -3.95 -3.74 -12.75
CA LEU A 131 -4.44 -4.29 -11.49
C LEU A 131 -4.99 -3.19 -10.57
N ARG A 132 -6.17 -3.47 -10.01
CA ARG A 132 -6.85 -2.66 -9.00
C ARG A 132 -7.36 -3.52 -7.85
N MET A 133 -7.33 -2.96 -6.64
CA MET A 133 -7.88 -3.57 -5.43
C MET A 133 -9.11 -2.76 -4.98
N PRO A 134 -10.31 -3.37 -4.94
CA PRO A 134 -11.50 -2.75 -4.33
C PRO A 134 -11.25 -2.38 -2.87
N VAL A 135 -11.71 -1.19 -2.46
CA VAL A 135 -11.73 -0.72 -1.07
C VAL A 135 -12.92 0.22 -0.87
N GLY A 136 -13.86 -0.20 -0.02
CA GLY A 136 -15.14 0.49 0.16
C GLY A 136 -15.93 0.52 -1.16
N ASP A 137 -16.40 1.70 -1.54
CA ASP A 137 -17.14 1.92 -2.80
C ASP A 137 -16.22 2.34 -3.97
N ASN A 138 -14.90 2.20 -3.81
CA ASN A 138 -13.90 2.63 -4.79
C ASN A 138 -12.80 1.57 -4.93
N TRP A 139 -11.69 1.92 -5.58
CA TRP A 139 -10.54 1.06 -5.79
C TRP A 139 -9.22 1.81 -5.65
N ILE A 140 -8.17 1.06 -5.35
CA ILE A 140 -6.78 1.47 -5.38
C ILE A 140 -6.17 0.85 -6.64
N ALA A 141 -5.37 1.61 -7.40
CA ALA A 141 -4.65 1.06 -8.56
C ALA A 141 -3.20 0.71 -8.21
N ALA A 142 -2.56 -0.08 -9.08
CA ALA A 142 -1.11 -0.26 -9.04
C ALA A 142 -0.40 1.11 -9.12
N PRO A 143 0.73 1.30 -8.41
CA PRO A 143 1.55 0.26 -7.77
C PRO A 143 1.05 -0.21 -6.40
N THR A 144 0.36 0.63 -5.62
CA THR A 144 -0.13 0.27 -4.27
C THR A 144 -0.99 -0.99 -4.28
N ALA A 145 -1.89 -1.11 -5.26
CA ALA A 145 -2.76 -2.28 -5.39
C ALA A 145 -1.98 -3.58 -5.64
N ALA A 146 -0.82 -3.53 -6.32
CA ALA A 146 0.01 -4.70 -6.56
C ALA A 146 0.60 -5.24 -5.25
N LEU A 147 1.05 -4.36 -4.35
CA LEU A 147 1.53 -4.75 -3.03
C LEU A 147 0.39 -5.32 -2.16
N LEU A 148 -0.77 -4.67 -2.17
CA LEU A 148 -1.96 -5.14 -1.44
C LEU A 148 -2.42 -6.53 -1.94
N TYR A 149 -2.45 -6.71 -3.27
CA TYR A 149 -2.78 -7.98 -3.88
C TYR A 149 -1.76 -9.07 -3.51
N GLN A 150 -0.47 -8.77 -3.58
CA GLN A 150 0.55 -9.75 -3.20
C GLN A 150 0.46 -10.12 -1.72
N PHE A 151 0.27 -9.13 -0.84
CA PHE A 151 0.06 -9.39 0.58
C PHE A 151 -1.13 -10.32 0.82
N ARG A 152 -2.27 -10.06 0.16
CA ARG A 152 -3.46 -10.93 0.24
C ARG A 152 -3.13 -12.36 -0.14
N GLU A 153 -2.49 -12.56 -1.29
CA GLU A 153 -2.22 -13.89 -1.82
C GLU A 153 -1.20 -14.63 -0.94
N VAL A 154 -0.08 -14.00 -0.61
CA VAL A 154 1.01 -14.64 0.14
C VAL A 154 0.68 -14.78 1.62
N CYS A 155 0.30 -13.68 2.29
CA CYS A 155 0.16 -13.64 3.74
C CYS A 155 -1.19 -14.13 4.23
N LEU A 156 -2.28 -13.92 3.47
CA LEU A 156 -3.62 -14.30 3.90
C LEU A 156 -4.09 -15.63 3.31
N ARG A 157 -3.65 -15.99 2.10
CA ARG A 157 -4.06 -17.22 1.40
C ARG A 157 -2.98 -18.29 1.32
N GLY A 158 -1.72 -17.97 1.66
CA GLY A 158 -0.60 -18.90 1.55
C GLY A 158 -0.25 -19.25 0.09
N GLN A 159 -0.60 -18.39 -0.86
CA GLN A 159 -0.39 -18.60 -2.29
C GLN A 159 0.86 -17.84 -2.77
N HIS A 160 1.72 -18.52 -3.52
CA HIS A 160 2.88 -17.90 -4.13
C HIS A 160 2.45 -17.11 -5.38
N THR A 161 2.34 -15.78 -5.24
CA THR A 161 1.87 -14.91 -6.33
C THR A 161 2.89 -13.82 -6.61
N ARG A 162 3.32 -13.71 -7.87
CA ARG A 162 4.19 -12.63 -8.38
C ARG A 162 3.33 -11.49 -8.92
N VAL A 163 3.78 -10.25 -8.79
CA VAL A 163 3.00 -9.07 -9.23
C VAL A 163 3.71 -8.17 -10.24
N ALA A 164 4.96 -8.44 -10.57
CA ALA A 164 5.77 -7.61 -11.48
C ALA A 164 5.25 -7.54 -12.94
N HIS A 165 4.31 -8.42 -13.32
CA HIS A 165 3.73 -8.45 -14.66
C HIS A 165 2.47 -7.60 -14.81
N PHE A 166 1.92 -7.06 -13.72
CA PHE A 166 0.74 -6.18 -13.80
C PHE A 166 1.13 -4.78 -14.27
N ASP A 167 0.23 -4.15 -15.02
CA ASP A 167 0.41 -2.80 -15.53
C ASP A 167 -0.22 -1.73 -14.61
N GLN A 168 0.17 -0.47 -14.83
CA GLN A 168 -0.37 0.70 -14.11
C GLN A 168 -1.29 1.54 -14.99
N PRO A 169 -2.33 2.18 -14.43
CA PRO A 169 -3.16 3.10 -15.21
C PRO A 169 -2.36 4.32 -15.66
N ARG A 170 -2.72 4.89 -16.82
CA ARG A 170 -1.99 6.03 -17.45
C ARG A 170 -1.76 7.24 -16.54
N PHE A 171 -2.67 7.53 -15.62
CA PHE A 171 -2.54 8.66 -14.70
C PHE A 171 -1.47 8.45 -13.62
N ALA A 172 -1.02 7.21 -13.39
CA ALA A 172 0.05 6.87 -12.44
C ALA A 172 1.45 6.86 -13.11
N TRP A 173 1.57 7.29 -14.36
CA TRP A 173 2.84 7.30 -15.10
C TRP A 173 3.65 8.59 -14.92
N ARG A 174 3.15 9.57 -14.16
CA ARG A 174 3.82 10.84 -13.90
C ARG A 174 4.50 10.82 -12.55
#